data_AF-A0A7K0Q2E1-F1
#
_entry.id   AF-A0A7K0Q2E1-F1
#
_cell.length_a   1.000
_cell.length_b   1.000
_cell.length_c   1.000
_cell.angle_alpha   90.00
_cell.angle_beta   90.00
_cell.angle_gamma   90.00
#
_symmetry.space_group_name_H-M   'P 1'
#
loop_
_entity.id
_entity.type
_entity.pdbx_description
1 polymer ?
#
loop_
_entity_poly.entity_id
_entity_poly.type
_entity_poly.pdbx_seq_one_letter_code
_entity_poly.pdbx_strand_id
1 'polypeptide(L)'
;MTRQTDDRHRWTDPRTRATDSLATGESAPTSSVTLTGPDQVTVVSGGVTVAQADVVPGPQVVLRFWVASHSLTADTRAELLRTAFSHAALVPRQRVLATVPHEESDLVAALHDHLTVTSTHVAGATCLVEGHVT
;
A
#
# COMPACT_ATOMS: atom_id res chain seq x y z
N MET A 1 -78.46 14.97 2.89
CA MET A 1 -78.63 16.30 2.27
C MET A 1 -77.60 17.18 2.98
N THR A 2 -76.52 17.68 2.38
CA THR A 2 -76.40 18.44 1.12
C THR A 2 -74.94 18.34 0.60
N ARG A 3 -74.77 18.51 -0.71
CA ARG A 3 -73.54 18.40 -1.52
C ARG A 3 -72.53 19.55 -1.29
N GLN A 4 -71.35 19.36 -1.92
CA GLN A 4 -70.47 20.37 -2.53
C GLN A 4 -69.42 21.00 -1.59
N THR A 5 -68.13 21.17 -1.93
CA THR A 5 -67.51 21.33 -3.25
C THR A 5 -66.03 20.91 -3.22
N ASP A 6 -65.58 20.39 -4.37
CA ASP A 6 -64.21 20.19 -4.84
C ASP A 6 -63.31 21.41 -4.58
N ASP A 7 -62.15 21.23 -3.95
CA ASP A 7 -61.03 22.15 -4.13
C ASP A 7 -59.74 21.36 -4.34
N ARG A 8 -59.37 21.30 -5.62
CA ARG A 8 -58.21 20.60 -6.13
C ARG A 8 -56.97 21.33 -5.65
N HIS A 9 -56.34 20.83 -4.59
CA HIS A 9 -54.93 21.12 -4.35
C HIS A 9 -54.12 20.45 -5.46
N ARG A 10 -53.93 21.27 -6.51
CA ARG A 10 -53.01 21.15 -7.61
C ARG A 10 -51.63 20.79 -7.05
N TRP A 11 -51.33 19.50 -7.04
CA TRP A 11 -49.99 18.97 -6.86
C TRP A 11 -49.19 19.37 -8.11
N THR A 12 -48.56 20.54 -8.07
CA THR A 12 -47.42 20.80 -8.94
C THR A 12 -46.28 19.95 -8.42
N ASP A 13 -46.15 18.75 -8.96
CA ASP A 13 -44.91 17.99 -8.95
C ASP A 13 -43.94 18.71 -9.89
N PRO A 14 -42.95 19.45 -9.36
CA PRO A 14 -41.92 19.99 -10.21
C PRO A 14 -41.04 18.79 -10.56
N ARG A 15 -41.22 18.27 -11.79
CA ARG A 15 -40.18 17.58 -12.54
C ARG A 15 -38.96 18.50 -12.58
N THR A 16 -38.26 18.55 -11.46
CA THR A 16 -37.02 19.24 -11.22
C THR A 16 -36.00 18.30 -11.80
N ARG A 17 -35.80 18.52 -13.09
CA ARG A 17 -34.59 18.17 -13.81
C ARG A 17 -33.41 18.74 -13.01
N ALA A 18 -32.78 17.88 -12.22
CA ALA A 18 -31.40 18.01 -11.77
C ALA A 18 -30.92 16.62 -11.30
N THR A 19 -30.88 15.66 -12.22
CA THR A 19 -29.85 14.62 -12.17
C THR A 19 -28.54 15.29 -12.55
N ASP A 20 -27.96 16.03 -11.62
CA ASP A 20 -26.55 16.37 -11.62
C ASP A 20 -26.17 16.81 -10.21
N SER A 21 -25.73 15.85 -9.42
CA SER A 21 -24.91 16.11 -8.24
C SER A 21 -23.98 14.93 -8.14
N LEU A 22 -22.99 15.00 -9.05
CA LEU A 22 -21.59 14.73 -8.77
C LEU A 22 -21.43 13.65 -7.71
N ALA A 23 -21.21 12.43 -8.20
CA ALA A 23 -20.31 11.54 -7.51
C ALA A 23 -19.08 12.38 -7.15
N THR A 24 -18.97 12.77 -5.88
CA THR A 24 -17.69 13.15 -5.31
C THR A 24 -16.86 11.90 -5.50
N GLY A 25 -16.08 11.88 -6.58
CA GLY A 25 -14.96 10.97 -6.71
C GLY A 25 -14.06 11.33 -5.55
N GLU A 26 -14.32 10.73 -4.39
CA GLU A 26 -13.36 10.62 -3.32
C GLU A 26 -12.27 9.76 -3.93
N SER A 27 -11.34 10.44 -4.61
CA SER A 27 -10.16 9.84 -5.19
C SER A 27 -9.52 9.12 -4.02
N ALA A 28 -9.55 7.79 -4.06
CA ALA A 28 -8.85 6.98 -3.07
C ALA A 28 -7.45 7.58 -2.91
N PRO A 29 -6.95 7.75 -1.68
CA PRO A 29 -5.70 8.45 -1.47
C PRO A 29 -4.60 7.79 -2.31
N THR A 30 -4.09 8.53 -3.30
CA THR A 30 -3.04 8.04 -4.19
C THR A 30 -1.81 7.80 -3.35
N SER A 31 -1.33 6.56 -3.34
CA SER A 31 -0.08 6.22 -2.66
C SER A 31 1.10 6.51 -3.59
N SER A 32 2.15 7.13 -3.08
CA SER A 32 3.40 7.39 -3.80
C SER A 32 4.58 6.78 -3.05
N VAL A 33 5.52 6.20 -3.78
CA VAL A 33 6.78 5.68 -3.25
C VAL A 33 7.88 6.72 -3.47
N THR A 34 8.61 7.05 -2.42
CA THR A 34 9.62 8.12 -2.44
C THR A 34 10.86 7.69 -1.66
N LEU A 35 12.03 8.03 -2.18
CA LEU A 35 13.29 7.97 -1.44
C LEU A 35 13.34 9.12 -0.43
N THR A 36 13.36 8.81 0.86
CA THR A 36 13.51 9.81 1.94
C THR A 36 14.94 9.95 2.42
N GLY A 37 15.82 9.06 2.00
CA GLY A 37 17.26 9.10 2.24
C GLY A 37 18.01 8.16 1.30
N PRO A 38 19.35 8.07 1.41
CA PRO A 38 20.15 7.16 0.59
C PRO A 38 19.77 5.69 0.85
N ASP A 39 19.44 5.37 2.09
CA ASP A 39 19.19 4.01 2.58
C ASP A 39 17.71 3.77 2.94
N GLN A 40 16.81 4.69 2.58
CA GLN A 40 15.42 4.65 3.03
C GLN A 40 14.42 4.94 1.92
N VAL A 41 13.46 4.04 1.77
CA VAL A 41 12.29 4.17 0.90
C VAL A 41 11.05 4.26 1.76
N THR A 42 10.18 5.24 1.49
CA THR A 42 8.89 5.38 2.16
C THR A 42 7.75 5.36 1.17
N VAL A 43 6.61 4.85 1.63
CA VAL A 43 5.34 4.95 0.94
C VAL A 43 4.48 5.95 1.70
N VAL A 44 4.02 6.98 1.00
CA VAL A 44 3.14 8.01 1.54
C VAL A 44 1.78 7.91 0.88
N SER A 45 0.72 7.88 1.67
CA SER A 45 -0.68 7.90 1.22
C SER A 45 -1.45 8.95 2.01
N GLY A 46 -2.14 9.86 1.31
CA GLY A 46 -2.85 10.97 1.96
C GLY A 46 -1.97 11.87 2.83
N GLY A 47 -0.66 11.95 2.54
CA GLY A 47 0.32 12.72 3.32
C GLY A 47 0.87 12.01 4.56
N VAL A 48 0.48 10.75 4.80
CA VAL A 48 0.94 9.93 5.93
C VAL A 48 1.84 8.80 5.43
N THR A 49 2.94 8.54 6.12
CA THR A 49 3.79 7.36 5.84
C THR A 49 3.03 6.09 6.25
N VAL A 50 2.74 5.24 5.26
CA VAL A 50 2.01 3.98 5.44
C VAL A 50 2.91 2.76 5.33
N ALA A 51 4.11 2.90 4.77
CA ALA A 51 5.13 1.87 4.80
C ALA A 51 6.54 2.45 4.63
N GLN A 52 7.54 1.68 5.05
CA GLN A 52 8.95 2.02 4.95
C GLN A 52 9.78 0.77 4.71
N ALA A 53 10.84 0.92 3.94
CA ALA A 53 11.93 -0.04 3.80
C ALA A 53 13.25 0.66 4.09
N ASP A 54 13.97 0.21 5.11
CA ASP A 54 15.34 0.65 5.38
C ASP A 54 16.33 -0.40 4.86
N VAL A 55 17.36 0.04 4.15
CA VAL A 55 18.48 -0.77 3.69
C VAL A 55 19.67 -0.51 4.60
N VAL A 56 20.19 -1.53 5.26
CA VAL A 56 21.37 -1.40 6.13
C VAL A 56 22.54 -2.15 5.49
N PRO A 57 23.50 -1.43 4.86
CA PRO A 57 24.65 -2.06 4.22
C PRO A 57 25.56 -2.79 5.22
N GLY A 58 26.13 -3.90 4.78
CA GLY A 58 27.06 -4.71 5.56
C GLY A 58 27.47 -5.98 4.80
N PRO A 59 28.26 -6.87 5.42
CA PRO A 59 28.61 -8.17 4.82
C PRO A 59 27.38 -9.01 4.45
N GLN A 60 26.33 -8.88 5.26
CA GLN A 60 24.96 -9.25 4.94
C GLN A 60 24.14 -7.97 5.00
N VAL A 61 23.42 -7.65 3.93
CA VAL A 61 22.55 -6.46 3.88
C VAL A 61 21.27 -6.78 4.66
N VAL A 62 20.87 -5.90 5.57
CA VAL A 62 19.61 -6.05 6.30
C VAL A 62 18.56 -5.15 5.67
N LEU A 63 17.43 -5.74 5.29
CA LEU A 63 16.23 -5.01 4.87
C LEU A 63 15.24 -4.97 6.04
N ARG A 64 14.80 -3.77 6.43
CA ARG A 64 13.81 -3.61 7.50
C ARG A 64 12.54 -3.00 6.95
N PHE A 65 11.48 -3.79 6.95
CA PHE A 65 10.17 -3.34 6.52
C PHE A 65 9.31 -2.97 7.71
N TRP A 66 8.62 -1.84 7.57
CA TRP A 66 7.54 -1.43 8.45
C TRP A 66 6.33 -1.08 7.59
N VAL A 67 5.14 -1.49 8.04
CA VAL A 67 3.86 -1.22 7.36
C VAL A 67 2.84 -0.83 8.42
N ALA A 68 2.20 0.32 8.24
CA ALA A 68 1.30 0.92 9.22
C ALA A 68 -0.07 0.23 9.32
N SER A 69 -0.45 -0.55 8.30
CA SER A 69 -1.71 -1.31 8.19
C SER A 69 -1.77 -2.00 6.81
N HIS A 70 -2.51 -3.11 6.70
CA HIS A 70 -2.55 -4.07 5.56
C HIS A 70 -3.08 -3.58 4.22
N SER A 71 -2.90 -2.30 3.90
CA SER A 71 -3.52 -1.63 2.77
C SER A 71 -2.50 -1.17 1.72
N LEU A 72 -1.32 -1.81 1.65
CA LEU A 72 -0.50 -1.66 0.46
C LEU A 72 -1.13 -2.44 -0.69
N THR A 73 -1.44 -1.75 -1.78
CA THR A 73 -1.79 -2.42 -3.03
C THR A 73 -0.59 -3.22 -3.54
N ALA A 74 -0.86 -4.25 -4.36
CA ALA A 74 0.21 -5.04 -4.96
C ALA A 74 1.21 -4.17 -5.75
N ASP A 75 0.71 -3.17 -6.48
CA ASP A 75 1.55 -2.25 -7.26
C ASP A 75 2.45 -1.39 -6.36
N THR A 76 1.91 -0.84 -5.27
CA THR A 76 2.70 -0.03 -4.33
C THR A 76 3.75 -0.88 -3.62
N ARG A 77 3.41 -2.13 -3.29
CA ARG A 77 4.34 -3.11 -2.71
C ARG A 77 5.48 -3.44 -3.67
N ALA A 78 5.16 -3.71 -4.94
CA ALA A 78 6.15 -4.00 -5.97
C ALA A 78 7.05 -2.78 -6.24
N GLU A 79 6.51 -1.56 -6.21
CA GLU A 79 7.29 -0.33 -6.36
C GLU A 79 8.21 -0.09 -5.15
N LEU A 80 7.71 -0.30 -3.92
CA LEU A 80 8.52 -0.24 -2.69
C LEU A 80 9.71 -1.19 -2.78
N LEU A 81 9.48 -2.44 -3.17
CA LEU A 81 10.53 -3.44 -3.33
C LEU A 81 11.51 -3.07 -4.44
N ARG A 82 11.03 -2.74 -5.65
CA ARG A 82 11.90 -2.31 -6.75
C ARG A 82 12.79 -1.13 -6.36
N THR A 83 12.22 -0.15 -5.66
CA THR A 83 12.97 1.02 -5.20
C THR A 83 14.00 0.62 -4.15
N ALA A 84 13.64 -0.21 -3.17
CA ALA A 84 14.59 -0.68 -2.15
C ALA A 84 15.73 -1.50 -2.77
N PHE A 85 15.42 -2.42 -3.70
CA PHE A 85 16.40 -3.25 -4.40
C PHE A 85 17.24 -2.51 -5.44
N SER A 86 16.90 -1.26 -5.77
CA SER A 86 17.77 -0.38 -6.57
C SER A 86 18.96 0.17 -5.76
N HIS A 87 18.99 -0.06 -4.44
CA HIS A 87 20.07 0.41 -3.58
C HIS A 87 21.42 -0.21 -3.94
N ALA A 88 22.48 0.60 -3.95
CA ALA A 88 23.81 0.19 -4.39
C ALA A 88 24.43 -0.98 -3.59
N ALA A 89 23.96 -1.21 -2.36
CA ALA A 89 24.39 -2.34 -1.54
C ALA A 89 23.77 -3.69 -1.98
N LEU A 90 22.65 -3.68 -2.71
CA LEU A 90 21.90 -4.89 -3.12
C LEU A 90 22.32 -5.35 -4.52
N VAL A 91 23.58 -5.78 -4.63
CA VAL A 91 24.15 -6.32 -5.87
C VAL A 91 23.83 -7.81 -6.04
N PRO A 92 23.86 -8.36 -7.28
CA PRO A 92 23.60 -9.78 -7.50
C PRO A 92 24.44 -10.69 -6.60
N ARG A 93 23.83 -11.76 -6.07
CA ARG A 93 24.39 -12.71 -5.09
C ARG A 93 24.71 -12.11 -3.71
N GLN A 94 24.40 -10.84 -3.44
CA GLN A 94 24.56 -10.29 -2.10
C GLN A 94 23.66 -11.03 -1.11
N ARG A 95 24.21 -11.40 0.05
CA ARG A 95 23.42 -11.98 1.15
C ARG A 95 22.51 -10.93 1.76
N VAL A 96 21.25 -11.28 1.93
CA VAL A 96 20.21 -10.42 2.49
C VAL A 96 19.51 -11.11 3.67
N LEU A 97 19.22 -10.34 4.71
CA LEU A 97 18.26 -10.68 5.75
C LEU A 97 17.15 -9.63 5.73
N ALA A 98 15.93 -10.02 5.37
CA ALA A 98 14.77 -9.16 5.41
C ALA A 98 13.93 -9.42 6.66
N THR A 99 13.52 -8.36 7.34
CA THR A 99 12.58 -8.37 8.46
C THR A 99 11.25 -7.78 7.98
N VAL A 100 10.19 -8.58 8.00
CA VAL A 100 8.87 -8.24 7.43
C VAL A 100 7.80 -8.43 8.51
N PRO A 101 6.85 -7.52 8.72
CA PRO A 101 5.72 -7.78 9.61
C PRO A 101 4.97 -9.05 9.18
N HIS A 102 4.64 -9.95 10.11
CA HIS A 102 4.08 -11.27 9.81
C HIS A 102 2.78 -11.20 9.01
N GLU A 103 1.95 -10.21 9.30
CA GLU A 103 0.66 -10.00 8.67
C GLU A 103 0.79 -9.56 7.19
N GLU A 104 2.00 -9.19 6.75
CA GLU A 104 2.34 -8.83 5.36
C GLU A 104 2.87 -10.04 4.58
N SER A 105 2.13 -11.16 4.60
CA SER A 105 2.51 -12.40 3.89
C SER A 105 2.72 -12.20 2.38
N ASP A 106 1.98 -11.29 1.76
CA ASP A 106 2.20 -10.94 0.36
C ASP A 106 3.52 -10.18 0.12
N LEU A 107 4.01 -9.42 1.09
CA LEU A 107 5.32 -8.76 1.01
C LEU A 107 6.44 -9.78 1.11
N VAL A 108 6.26 -10.83 1.92
CA VAL A 108 7.14 -12.01 1.92
C VAL A 108 7.11 -12.68 0.55
N ALA A 109 5.93 -12.92 -0.04
CA ALA A 109 5.82 -13.51 -1.36
C ALA A 109 6.51 -12.67 -2.45
N ALA A 110 6.28 -11.34 -2.45
CA ALA A 110 6.88 -10.44 -3.42
C ALA A 110 8.41 -10.31 -3.25
N LEU A 111 8.95 -10.51 -2.03
CA LEU A 111 10.40 -10.58 -1.83
C LEU A 111 11.06 -11.75 -2.58
N HIS A 112 10.31 -12.82 -2.85
CA HIS A 112 10.83 -13.98 -3.58
C HIS A 112 11.13 -13.66 -5.05
N ASP A 113 10.55 -12.60 -5.60
CA ASP A 113 10.84 -12.15 -6.97
C ASP A 113 12.23 -11.46 -7.07
N HIS A 114 12.77 -11.01 -5.94
CA HIS A 114 14.07 -10.32 -5.86
C HIS A 114 15.16 -11.15 -5.18
N LEU A 115 14.79 -12.25 -4.53
CA LEU A 115 15.67 -13.08 -3.73
C LEU A 115 15.58 -14.54 -4.15
N THR A 116 16.73 -15.18 -4.32
CA THR A 116 16.82 -16.63 -4.16
C THR A 116 16.75 -16.94 -2.67
N VAL A 117 15.54 -17.23 -2.18
CA VAL A 117 15.28 -17.46 -0.76
C VAL A 117 15.85 -18.81 -0.32
N THR A 118 16.55 -18.76 0.82
CA THR A 118 17.16 -19.93 1.45
C THR A 118 16.32 -20.40 2.63
N SER A 119 15.80 -19.46 3.42
CA SER A 119 14.93 -19.78 4.55
C SER A 119 13.95 -18.66 4.84
N THR A 120 12.84 -19.02 5.49
CA THR A 120 11.89 -18.09 6.07
C THR A 120 11.53 -18.58 7.45
N HIS A 121 11.66 -17.71 8.45
CA HIS A 121 11.42 -18.01 9.85
C HIS A 121 10.41 -17.02 10.42
N VAL A 122 9.41 -17.51 11.15
CA VAL A 122 8.47 -16.64 11.88
C VAL A 122 8.99 -16.46 13.31
N ALA A 123 9.13 -15.20 13.71
CA ALA A 123 9.58 -14.77 15.02
C ALA A 123 8.54 -13.80 15.62
N GLY A 124 7.49 -14.35 16.22
CA GLY A 124 6.39 -13.57 16.77
C GLY A 124 5.63 -12.82 15.67
N ALA A 125 5.58 -11.49 15.78
CA ALA A 125 4.90 -10.62 14.83
C ALA A 125 5.74 -10.28 13.58
N THR A 126 6.89 -10.93 13.40
CA THR A 126 7.83 -10.65 12.30
C THR A 126 8.22 -11.94 11.60
N CYS A 127 8.30 -11.91 10.27
CA CYS A 127 8.96 -12.90 9.43
C CYS A 127 10.39 -12.45 9.12
N LEU A 128 11.34 -13.36 9.28
CA LEU A 128 12.72 -13.24 8.82
C LEU A 128 12.86 -14.02 7.51
N VAL A 129 13.31 -13.37 6.45
CA VAL A 129 13.57 -13.99 5.16
C VAL A 129 15.06 -13.86 4.86
N GLU A 130 15.72 -14.99 4.66
CA GLU A 130 17.14 -15.04 4.31
C GLU A 130 17.31 -15.50 2.87
N GLY A 131 18.16 -14.81 2.12
CA GLY A 131 18.38 -15.13 0.71
C GLY A 131 19.56 -14.42 0.10
N HIS A 132 19.67 -14.56 -1.21
CA HIS A 132 20.62 -13.84 -2.04
C HIS A 132 19.88 -13.04 -3.11
N VAL A 133 20.34 -11.83 -3.41
CA VAL A 133 19.80 -11.04 -4.53
C VAL A 133 19.96 -11.82 -5.83
N THR A 134 18.87 -11.91 -6.61
CA THR A 134 18.84 -12.55 -7.94
C THR A 134 19.59 -11.75 -8.99
#